data_AF-A0A7W1MPN9-F1
#
_entry.id   AF-A0A7W1MPN9-F1
#
_cell.length_a   1.000
_cell.length_b   1.000
_cell.length_c   1.000
_cell.angle_alpha   90.00
_cell.angle_beta   90.00
_cell.angle_gamma   90.00
#
_symmetry.space_group_name_H-M   'P 1'
#
loop_
_entity.id
_entity.type
_entity.pdbx_description
1 polymer ?
#
loop_
_entity_poly.entity_id
_entity_poly.type
_entity_poly.pdbx_seq_one_letter_code
_entity_poly.pdbx_strand_id
1 'polypeptide(L)'
;MKRIHASSALRHCCSRFAASFRARPQQKVEITPNVQSTDGFVEINGTRIYYTITGQGVPLVLIHGYPLNGDLFVKERQFLSG
;
A
#
# COMPACT_ATOMS: atom_id res chain seq x y z
N MET A 1 -13.62 3.90 72.22
CA MET A 1 -14.14 3.17 71.04
C MET A 1 -13.85 4.00 69.79
N LYS A 2 -12.82 3.65 69.01
CA LYS A 2 -12.43 4.37 67.78
C LYS A 2 -12.69 3.46 66.59
N ARG A 3 -13.58 3.89 65.69
CA ARG A 3 -13.94 3.20 64.45
C ARG A 3 -12.77 3.28 63.46
N ILE A 4 -12.44 2.14 62.87
CA ILE A 4 -11.38 1.95 61.88
C ILE A 4 -12.02 2.18 60.50
N HIS A 5 -11.52 3.14 59.73
CA HIS A 5 -11.96 3.39 58.36
C HIS A 5 -11.28 2.40 57.40
N ALA A 6 -12.08 1.59 56.71
CA ALA A 6 -11.62 0.74 55.62
C ALA A 6 -11.34 1.59 54.36
N SER A 7 -10.10 1.55 53.89
CA SER A 7 -9.63 2.25 52.70
C SER A 7 -10.00 1.45 51.44
N SER A 8 -11.05 1.87 50.74
CA SER A 8 -11.42 1.34 49.43
C SER A 8 -10.80 2.19 48.32
N ALA A 9 -9.52 1.99 48.04
CA ALA A 9 -8.87 2.59 46.87
C ALA A 9 -8.10 1.52 46.08
N LEU A 10 -8.80 0.44 45.71
CA LEU A 10 -8.37 -0.46 44.66
C LEU A 10 -9.30 -0.26 43.46
N ARG A 11 -8.77 0.44 42.46
CA ARG A 11 -9.22 0.55 41.06
C ARG A 11 -8.70 1.90 40.59
N HIS A 12 -7.60 1.93 39.84
CA HIS A 12 -7.25 2.93 38.81
C HIS A 12 -5.77 2.74 38.42
N CYS A 13 -5.47 1.67 37.68
CA CYS A 13 -4.18 1.54 36.99
C CYS A 13 -4.29 0.73 35.68
N CYS A 14 -5.41 0.84 34.96
CA CYS A 14 -5.57 0.15 33.68
C CYS A 14 -6.52 0.92 32.75
N SER A 15 -6.07 2.05 32.17
CA SER A 15 -6.82 2.75 31.11
C SER A 15 -6.05 3.88 30.41
N ARG A 16 -4.76 3.72 30.10
CA ARG A 16 -4.00 4.78 29.39
C ARG A 16 -3.14 4.32 28.21
N PHE A 17 -3.51 3.22 27.57
CA PHE A 17 -2.91 2.86 26.26
C PHE A 17 -3.96 2.28 25.31
N ALA A 18 -5.04 3.03 25.07
CA ALA A 18 -6.08 2.64 24.12
C ALA A 18 -6.73 3.88 23.49
N ALA A 19 -5.92 4.82 22.96
CA ALA A 19 -6.47 5.96 22.22
C ALA A 19 -5.41 6.66 21.34
N SER A 20 -4.78 5.95 20.42
CA SER A 20 -4.17 6.63 19.26
C SER A 20 -3.98 5.75 18.02
N PHE A 21 -4.81 4.73 17.86
CA PHE A 21 -5.08 4.17 16.53
C PHE A 21 -6.42 4.75 16.07
N ARG A 22 -6.43 6.03 15.67
CA ARG A 22 -7.50 6.51 14.78
C ARG A 22 -7.28 5.73 13.49
N ALA A 23 -8.21 4.84 13.14
CA ALA A 23 -8.25 4.24 11.82
C ALA A 23 -8.06 5.36 10.81
N ARG A 24 -6.96 5.33 10.04
CA ARG A 24 -6.79 6.26 8.93
C ARG A 24 -7.99 6.04 8.02
N PRO A 25 -8.82 7.06 7.72
CA PRO A 25 -9.77 6.90 6.64
C PRO A 25 -8.93 6.51 5.41
N GLN A 26 -9.26 5.36 4.82
CA GLN A 26 -8.69 4.95 3.54
C GLN A 26 -9.03 6.07 2.57
N GLN A 27 -8.09 6.96 2.32
CA GLN A 27 -8.29 8.01 1.34
C GLN A 27 -8.39 7.29 0.00
N LYS A 28 -9.61 7.22 -0.54
CA LYS A 28 -9.87 6.75 -1.89
C LYS A 28 -9.13 7.70 -2.82
N VAL A 29 -7.90 7.35 -3.16
CA VAL A 29 -7.15 8.09 -4.17
C VAL A 29 -7.84 7.77 -5.49
N GLU A 30 -8.69 8.69 -5.94
CA GLU A 30 -9.26 8.64 -7.28
C GLU A 30 -8.15 9.10 -8.23
N ILE A 31 -7.24 8.17 -8.55
CA ILE A 31 -6.14 8.41 -9.47
C ILE A 31 -6.76 8.41 -10.87
N THR A 32 -6.98 9.60 -11.45
CA THR A 32 -7.17 9.74 -12.90
C THR A 32 -6.02 10.53 -13.54
N PRO A 33 -4.74 10.12 -13.37
CA PRO A 33 -3.74 10.53 -14.32
C PRO A 33 -4.00 9.65 -15.56
N ASN A 34 -4.41 10.30 -16.65
CA ASN A 34 -4.34 9.72 -17.98
C ASN A 34 -2.85 9.54 -18.33
N VAL A 35 -2.16 8.64 -17.63
CA VAL A 35 -0.78 8.30 -18.00
C VAL A 35 -0.90 7.37 -19.18
N GLN A 36 -0.65 7.93 -20.34
CA GLN A 36 -0.58 7.17 -21.58
C GLN A 36 0.45 6.07 -21.40
N SER A 37 -0.01 4.84 -21.55
CA SER A 37 0.85 3.66 -21.58
C SER A 37 1.17 3.33 -23.02
N THR A 38 2.40 2.89 -23.27
CA THR A 38 2.83 2.42 -24.58
C THR A 38 3.19 0.94 -24.49
N ASP A 39 2.51 0.15 -25.30
CA ASP A 39 2.77 -1.28 -25.43
C ASP A 39 3.80 -1.54 -26.52
N GLY A 40 4.61 -2.58 -26.34
CA GLY A 40 5.65 -2.93 -27.29
C GLY A 40 6.04 -4.39 -27.22
N PHE A 41 6.87 -4.78 -28.20
CA PHE A 41 7.54 -6.06 -28.23
C PHE A 41 9.04 -5.84 -28.42
N VAL A 42 9.84 -6.71 -27.82
CA VAL A 42 11.28 -6.78 -28.05
C VAL A 42 11.66 -8.21 -28.41
N GLU A 43 12.54 -8.36 -29.40
CA GLU A 43 13.12 -9.66 -29.80
C GLU A 43 14.46 -9.85 -29.08
N ILE A 44 14.59 -10.90 -28.29
CA ILE A 44 15.83 -11.26 -27.58
C ILE A 44 16.09 -12.75 -27.80
N ASN A 45 17.22 -13.09 -28.44
CA ASN A 45 17.62 -14.48 -28.70
C ASN A 45 16.52 -15.32 -29.40
N GLY A 46 15.80 -14.70 -30.36
CA GLY A 46 14.69 -15.35 -31.07
C GLY A 46 13.40 -15.49 -30.25
N THR A 47 13.34 -14.89 -29.05
CA THR A 47 12.13 -14.83 -28.22
C THR A 47 11.51 -13.44 -28.28
N ARG A 48 10.22 -13.38 -28.60
CA ARG A 48 9.43 -12.14 -28.62
C ARG A 48 8.81 -11.89 -27.26
N ILE A 49 9.21 -10.82 -26.59
CA ILE A 49 8.75 -10.44 -25.24
C ILE A 49 7.83 -9.22 -25.36
N TYR A 50 6.61 -9.33 -24.84
CA TYR A 50 5.69 -8.20 -24.68
C TYR A 50 6.02 -7.38 -23.42
N TYR A 51 5.88 -6.06 -23.51
CA TYR A 51 6.02 -5.16 -22.36
C TYR A 51 5.10 -3.95 -22.50
N THR A 52 4.86 -3.28 -21.37
CA THR A 52 4.20 -1.96 -21.34
C THR A 52 5.06 -0.96 -20.57
N ILE A 53 5.21 0.25 -21.11
CA ILE A 53 5.88 1.38 -20.47
C ILE A 53 4.83 2.42 -20.07
N THR A 54 4.98 2.98 -18.87
CA THR A 54 4.10 4.01 -18.33
C THR A 54 4.94 5.01 -17.53
N GLY A 55 4.66 6.31 -17.66
CA GLY A 55 5.37 7.37 -16.92
C GLY A 55 6.66 7.85 -17.60
N GLN A 56 7.47 8.62 -16.85
CA GLN A 56 8.73 9.24 -17.29
C GLN A 56 9.74 9.23 -16.14
N GLY A 57 11.04 9.42 -16.42
CA GLY A 57 12.09 9.52 -15.41
C GLY A 57 13.01 8.29 -15.33
N VAL A 58 13.54 8.00 -14.14
CA VAL A 58 14.43 6.85 -13.92
C VAL A 58 13.63 5.55 -14.05
N PRO A 59 14.04 4.61 -14.92
CA PRO A 59 13.24 3.42 -15.20
C PRO A 59 13.23 2.45 -14.02
N LEU A 60 12.05 1.92 -13.72
CA LEU A 60 11.82 0.78 -12.84
C LEU A 60 11.22 -0.37 -13.65
N VAL A 61 11.78 -1.56 -13.52
CA VAL A 61 11.29 -2.77 -14.21
C VAL A 61 10.49 -3.63 -13.23
N LEU A 62 9.26 -3.95 -13.60
CA LEU A 62 8.38 -4.84 -12.86
C LEU A 62 8.32 -6.19 -13.58
N ILE A 63 8.67 -7.27 -12.89
CA ILE A 63 8.70 -8.64 -13.43
C ILE A 63 7.73 -9.49 -12.60
N HIS A 64 6.79 -10.16 -13.26
CA HIS A 64 5.86 -11.05 -12.59
C HIS A 64 6.46 -12.45 -12.44
N GLY A 65 5.94 -13.21 -11.47
CA GLY A 65 6.18 -14.65 -11.35
C GLY A 65 5.17 -15.49 -12.14
N TYR A 66 5.27 -16.80 -12.00
CA TYR A 66 4.27 -17.76 -12.48
C TYR A 66 3.02 -17.75 -11.58
N PRO A 67 1.79 -17.93 -12.10
CA PRO A 67 1.38 -18.13 -13.51
C PRO A 67 0.90 -16.86 -14.23
N LEU A 68 1.38 -15.68 -13.81
CA LEU A 68 0.70 -14.41 -14.07
C LEU A 68 1.30 -13.68 -15.28
N ASN A 69 0.83 -12.46 -15.55
CA ASN A 69 1.33 -11.58 -16.61
C ASN A 69 1.50 -10.13 -16.11
N GLY A 70 1.89 -9.21 -17.00
CA GLY A 70 2.10 -7.80 -16.68
C GLY A 70 0.86 -7.01 -16.24
N ASP A 71 -0.35 -7.54 -16.44
CA ASP A 71 -1.60 -6.85 -16.10
C ASP A 71 -1.81 -6.74 -14.58
N LEU A 72 -1.12 -7.57 -13.80
CA LEU A 72 -1.16 -7.45 -12.33
C LEU A 72 -0.66 -6.11 -11.82
N PHE A 73 0.27 -5.49 -12.55
CA PHE A 73 0.91 -4.26 -12.10
C PHE A 73 0.15 -2.99 -12.52
N VAL A 74 -1.10 -3.08 -12.99
CA VAL A 74 -1.85 -1.89 -13.43
C VAL A 74 -1.91 -0.82 -12.32
N LYS A 75 -2.14 -1.23 -11.07
CA LYS A 75 -2.24 -0.29 -9.93
C LYS A 75 -0.89 0.29 -9.56
N GLU A 76 0.14 -0.53 -9.50
CA GLU A 76 1.51 -0.14 -9.16
C GLU A 76 2.06 0.80 -10.22
N ARG A 77 1.87 0.48 -11.51
CA ARG A 77 2.25 1.37 -12.62
C ARG A 77 1.53 2.71 -12.54
N GLN A 78 0.23 2.71 -12.25
CA GLN A 78 -0.52 3.96 -12.11
C GLN A 78 -0.01 4.81 -10.93
N PHE A 79 0.35 4.17 -9.81
CA PHE A 79 0.90 4.86 -8.64
C PHE A 79 2.31 5.42 -8.89
N LEU A 80 3.16 4.68 -9.61
CA LEU A 80 4.57 5.02 -9.83
C LEU A 80 4.82 5.96 -11.01
N SER A 81 3.79 6.28 -11.78
CA SER A 81 3.93 7.04 -13.03
C SER A 81 3.51 8.51 -12.95
N GLY A 82 3.07 8.97 -11.77
CA GLY A 82 2.87 10.39 -11.45
C GLY A 82 4.11 10.98 -10.78
#